data_AF-A0A962I9U0-F1
#
_entry.id   AF-A0A962I9U0-F1
#
_cell.length_a   1.000
_cell.length_b   1.000
_cell.length_c   1.000
_cell.angle_alpha   90.00
_cell.angle_beta   90.00
_cell.angle_gamma   90.00
#
_symmetry.space_group_name_H-M   'P 1'
#
loop_
_entity.id
_entity.type
_entity.pdbx_description
1 polymer ?
#
loop_
_entity_poly.entity_id
_entity_poly.type
_entity_poly.pdbx_seq_one_letter_code
_entity_poly.pdbx_strand_id
1 'polypeptide(L)'
;RDPERLRRSHRLKVLRAHRHGLVCLDRRYLDYPANWDFRRFLIVHLDDYKCHACGKRQATGVELHVHHIVHRSRSGTNDRRNLVTLCLTCHQAQHDHPISSFGGEDRGPESDRTDDCATDNWVYEAMLPTMFGALHYFRTTKGTREEFLDYLASRFSANFLPHARRFAKEQQVPALLDSYAFTCDGSGH
;
A
#
# COMPACT_ATOMS: atom_id res chain seq x y z
N ARG A 1 9.11 14.40 39.48
CA ARG A 1 8.31 13.99 38.30
C ARG A 1 7.89 12.55 38.54
N ASP A 2 6.60 12.27 38.73
CA ASP A 2 6.12 10.92 39.06
C ASP A 2 6.26 9.96 37.85
N PRO A 3 7.05 8.87 37.96
CA PRO A 3 7.23 7.88 36.90
C PRO A 3 5.94 7.18 36.45
N GLU A 4 4.99 6.94 37.36
CA GLU A 4 3.72 6.27 37.03
C GLU A 4 2.82 7.18 36.17
N ARG A 5 2.76 8.47 36.50
CA ARG A 5 2.07 9.48 35.68
C ARG A 5 2.67 9.60 34.27
N LEU A 6 3.99 9.39 34.13
CA LEU A 6 4.66 9.42 32.82
C LEU A 6 4.28 8.17 31.98
N ARG A 7 4.26 6.97 32.58
CA ARG A 7 3.87 5.72 31.90
C ARG A 7 2.43 5.76 31.37
N ARG A 8 1.53 6.43 32.09
CA ARG A 8 0.11 6.57 31.72
C ARG A 8 -0.19 7.76 30.81
N SER A 9 0.81 8.57 30.46
CA SER A 9 0.61 9.78 29.67
C SER A 9 0.08 9.47 28.26
N HIS A 10 -1.16 9.92 27.98
CA HIS A 10 -1.77 9.83 26.66
C HIS A 10 -0.90 10.47 25.57
N ARG A 11 -0.33 11.65 25.85
CA ARG A 11 0.59 12.35 24.95
C ARG A 11 1.80 11.49 24.55
N LEU A 12 2.38 10.75 25.49
CA LEU A 12 3.50 9.86 25.17
C LEU A 12 3.07 8.67 24.33
N LYS A 13 1.86 8.13 24.54
CA LYS A 13 1.31 7.06 23.69
C LYS A 13 1.13 7.54 22.24
N VAL A 14 0.57 8.72 22.04
CA VAL A 14 0.41 9.32 20.70
C VAL A 14 1.76 9.59 20.05
N LEU A 15 2.72 10.19 20.77
CA LEU A 15 4.06 10.44 20.23
C LEU A 15 4.80 9.15 19.88
N ARG A 16 4.61 8.07 20.63
CA ARG A 16 5.15 6.74 20.30
C ARG A 16 4.51 6.22 19.02
N ALA A 17 3.18 6.20 18.94
CA ALA A 17 2.47 5.75 17.74
C ALA A 17 2.90 6.54 16.50
N HIS A 18 3.01 7.87 16.61
CA HIS A 18 3.49 8.74 15.53
C HIS A 18 4.92 8.39 15.10
N ARG A 19 5.85 8.24 16.06
CA ARG A 19 7.23 7.84 15.77
C ARG A 19 7.35 6.46 15.14
N HIS A 20 6.40 5.57 15.41
CA HIS A 20 6.31 4.26 14.77
C HIS A 20 5.44 4.28 13.50
N GLY A 21 5.04 5.44 13.00
CA GLY A 21 4.29 5.59 11.76
C GLY A 21 2.88 5.03 11.81
N LEU A 22 2.31 4.76 13.00
CA LEU A 22 0.93 4.26 13.14
C LEU A 22 -0.09 5.39 13.02
N VAL A 23 0.29 6.62 13.39
CA VAL A 23 -0.57 7.81 13.28
C VAL A 23 0.17 8.98 12.64
N CYS A 24 -0.54 9.78 11.85
CA CYS A 24 -0.04 11.04 11.32
C CYS A 24 -0.71 12.22 12.05
N LEU A 25 0.07 13.22 12.47
CA LEU A 25 -0.48 14.41 13.14
C LEU A 25 -0.98 15.47 12.15
N ASP A 26 -0.68 15.32 10.86
CA ASP A 26 -1.16 16.20 9.80
C ASP A 26 -2.27 15.49 9.00
N ARG A 27 -3.49 16.05 9.09
CA ARG A 27 -4.71 15.46 8.52
C ARG A 27 -4.73 15.46 7.00
N ARG A 28 -3.90 16.27 6.32
CA ARG A 28 -3.82 16.31 4.85
C ARG A 28 -3.31 15.00 4.24
N TYR A 29 -2.62 14.18 5.04
CA TYR A 29 -1.91 12.99 4.58
C TYR A 29 -2.62 11.66 4.89
N LEU A 30 -3.94 11.68 5.12
CA LEU A 30 -4.71 10.49 5.50
C LEU A 30 -5.49 9.88 4.34
N ASP A 31 -5.37 10.42 3.13
CA ASP A 31 -6.01 9.87 1.95
C ASP A 31 -5.30 8.65 1.38
N TYR A 32 -6.05 7.87 0.62
CA TYR A 32 -5.50 6.69 -0.04
C TYR A 32 -4.54 7.11 -1.15
N PRO A 33 -3.30 6.59 -1.16
CA PRO A 33 -2.38 6.86 -2.25
C PRO A 33 -2.90 6.19 -3.53
N ALA A 34 -2.43 6.67 -4.69
CA ALA A 34 -2.81 6.12 -6.00
C ALA A 34 -2.53 4.60 -6.12
N ASN A 35 -1.57 4.07 -5.35
CA ASN A 35 -1.20 2.66 -5.31
C ASN A 35 -1.90 1.85 -4.19
N TRP A 36 -3.00 2.35 -3.62
CA TRP A 36 -3.70 1.69 -2.51
C TRP A 36 -4.08 0.23 -2.77
N ASP A 37 -4.64 -0.09 -3.95
CA ASP A 37 -5.03 -1.46 -4.27
C ASP A 37 -3.84 -2.43 -4.23
N PHE A 38 -2.65 -1.95 -4.63
CA PHE A 38 -1.45 -2.76 -4.57
C PHE A 38 -0.96 -2.92 -3.12
N ARG A 39 -0.98 -1.85 -2.32
CA ARG A 39 -0.68 -1.94 -0.89
C ARG A 39 -1.59 -2.98 -0.23
N ARG A 40 -2.89 -2.93 -0.51
CA ARG A 40 -3.87 -3.91 -0.01
C ARG A 40 -3.48 -5.33 -0.41
N PHE A 41 -3.16 -5.56 -1.68
CA PHE A 41 -2.69 -6.87 -2.15
C PHE A 41 -1.43 -7.35 -1.42
N LEU A 42 -0.43 -6.49 -1.25
CA LEU A 42 0.80 -6.83 -0.54
C LEU A 42 0.56 -7.19 0.92
N ILE A 43 -0.32 -6.48 1.63
CA ILE A 43 -0.64 -6.80 3.02
C ILE A 43 -1.30 -8.18 3.11
N VAL A 44 -2.26 -8.49 2.23
CA VAL A 44 -2.89 -9.82 2.19
C VAL A 44 -1.85 -10.92 1.90
N HIS A 45 -0.89 -10.65 1.00
CA HIS A 45 0.20 -11.57 0.71
C HIS A 45 1.14 -11.78 1.91
N LEU A 46 1.57 -10.69 2.56
CA LEU A 46 2.42 -10.74 3.76
C LEU A 46 1.74 -11.45 4.94
N ASP A 47 0.42 -11.38 5.00
CA ASP A 47 -0.40 -12.06 6.00
C ASP A 47 -0.73 -13.52 5.63
N ASP A 48 -0.06 -14.09 4.62
CA ASP A 48 -0.23 -15.48 4.17
C ASP A 48 -1.69 -15.79 3.77
N TYR A 49 -2.37 -14.82 3.15
CA TYR A 49 -3.75 -14.92 2.68
C TYR A 49 -4.69 -15.44 3.78
N LYS A 50 -4.51 -14.95 5.01
CA LYS A 50 -5.20 -15.42 6.20
C LYS A 50 -5.74 -14.25 7.03
N CYS A 51 -6.97 -14.40 7.52
CA CYS A 51 -7.54 -13.50 8.52
C CYS A 51 -6.76 -13.62 9.84
N HIS A 52 -6.21 -12.51 10.34
CA HIS A 52 -5.49 -12.50 11.62
C HIS A 52 -6.37 -12.64 12.86
N ALA A 53 -7.68 -12.38 12.74
CA ALA A 53 -8.61 -12.54 13.85
C ALA A 53 -9.10 -14.00 14.02
N CYS A 54 -9.50 -14.66 12.93
CA CYS A 54 -10.13 -15.99 13.01
C CYS A 54 -9.34 -17.11 12.32
N GLY A 55 -8.24 -16.80 11.63
CA GLY A 55 -7.37 -17.79 10.97
C GLY A 55 -7.91 -18.38 9.67
N LYS A 56 -9.12 -17.99 9.22
CA LYS A 56 -9.65 -18.42 7.92
C LYS A 56 -8.76 -17.94 6.78
N ARG A 57 -8.50 -18.81 5.80
CA ARG A 57 -7.66 -18.52 4.63
C ARG A 57 -8.53 -18.21 3.42
N GLN A 58 -8.02 -17.41 2.47
CA GLN A 58 -8.74 -17.12 1.22
C GLN A 58 -9.17 -18.40 0.49
N ALA A 59 -8.34 -19.46 0.53
CA ALA A 59 -8.63 -20.77 -0.06
C ALA A 59 -9.90 -21.45 0.48
N THR A 60 -10.42 -21.04 1.65
CA THR A 60 -11.69 -21.54 2.19
C THR A 60 -12.90 -20.76 1.66
N GLY A 61 -12.73 -19.95 0.62
CA GLY A 61 -13.80 -19.18 -0.03
C GLY A 61 -14.20 -17.90 0.70
N VAL A 62 -13.41 -17.44 1.69
CA VAL A 62 -13.68 -16.15 2.35
C VAL A 62 -13.02 -14.99 1.60
N GLU A 63 -13.74 -13.88 1.51
CA GLU A 63 -13.17 -12.62 1.06
C GLU A 63 -12.30 -12.01 2.17
N LEU A 64 -11.09 -11.56 1.81
CA LEU A 64 -10.15 -10.89 2.69
C LEU A 64 -10.08 -9.40 2.35
N HIS A 65 -10.06 -8.57 3.39
CA HIS A 65 -9.93 -7.12 3.32
C HIS A 65 -8.76 -6.68 4.21
N VAL A 66 -8.27 -5.48 3.95
CA VAL A 66 -7.26 -4.84 4.79
C VAL A 66 -7.94 -3.80 5.66
N HIS A 67 -7.69 -3.88 6.96
CA HIS A 67 -8.22 -2.98 7.98
C HIS A 67 -7.09 -2.15 8.59
N HIS A 68 -7.38 -0.89 8.92
CA HIS A 68 -6.45 -0.02 9.63
C HIS A 68 -6.54 -0.27 11.15
N ILE A 69 -5.45 -0.71 11.79
CA ILE A 69 -5.37 -0.99 13.24
C ILE A 69 -5.76 0.25 14.05
N VAL A 70 -5.14 1.39 13.74
CA VAL A 70 -5.67 2.71 14.09
C VAL A 70 -6.48 3.19 12.90
N HIS A 71 -7.77 3.44 13.10
CA HIS A 71 -8.69 3.88 12.04
C HIS A 71 -8.21 5.20 11.41
N ARG A 72 -8.47 5.42 10.11
CA ARG A 72 -8.07 6.66 9.43
C ARG A 72 -8.80 7.87 10.02
N SER A 73 -10.07 7.71 10.37
CA SER A 73 -10.87 8.69 11.13
C SER A 73 -10.22 9.12 12.46
N ARG A 74 -9.28 8.32 12.98
CA ARG A 74 -8.48 8.57 14.20
C ARG A 74 -7.00 8.79 13.90
N SER A 75 -6.70 9.38 12.74
CA SER A 75 -5.34 9.72 12.29
C SER A 75 -4.45 8.53 11.95
N GLY A 76 -5.01 7.34 11.74
CA GLY A 76 -4.27 6.15 11.31
C GLY A 76 -3.68 6.30 9.90
N THR A 77 -2.43 5.89 9.74
CA THR A 77 -1.71 5.97 8.45
C THR A 77 -2.02 4.78 7.54
N ASN A 78 -1.66 4.89 6.26
CA ASN A 78 -1.65 3.77 5.31
C ASN A 78 -0.34 2.95 5.35
N ASP A 79 0.50 3.16 6.38
CA ASP A 79 1.73 2.41 6.56
C ASP A 79 1.43 0.94 6.86
N ARG A 80 2.23 0.01 6.30
CA ARG A 80 2.03 -1.44 6.51
C ARG A 80 1.89 -1.84 7.98
N ARG A 81 2.54 -1.13 8.90
CA ARG A 81 2.49 -1.41 10.35
C ARG A 81 1.12 -1.11 10.95
N ASN A 82 0.33 -0.26 10.29
CA ASN A 82 -1.03 0.09 10.69
C ASN A 82 -2.09 -0.72 9.91
N LEU A 83 -1.70 -1.68 9.07
CA LEU A 83 -2.61 -2.45 8.24
C LEU A 83 -2.62 -3.93 8.67
N VAL A 84 -3.78 -4.57 8.61
CA VAL A 84 -3.94 -5.99 8.93
C VAL A 84 -5.00 -6.65 8.07
N THR A 85 -4.76 -7.90 7.65
CA THR A 85 -5.72 -8.69 6.87
C THR A 85 -6.79 -9.34 7.75
N LEU A 86 -8.07 -9.10 7.41
CA LEU A 86 -9.24 -9.66 8.06
C LEU A 86 -10.24 -10.21 7.02
N CYS A 87 -11.00 -11.25 7.37
CA CYS A 87 -12.16 -11.62 6.55
C CYS A 87 -13.30 -10.62 6.74
N LEU A 88 -14.24 -10.55 5.78
CA LEU A 88 -15.37 -9.59 5.82
C LEU A 88 -16.11 -9.58 7.17
N THR A 89 -16.41 -10.75 7.74
CA THR A 89 -17.11 -10.85 9.04
C THR A 89 -16.30 -10.26 10.18
N CYS A 90 -14.99 -10.57 10.26
CA CYS A 90 -14.13 -10.04 11.31
C CYS A 90 -13.86 -8.55 11.12
N HIS A 91 -13.77 -8.10 9.87
CA HIS A 91 -13.60 -6.70 9.51
C HIS A 91 -14.83 -5.88 9.94
N GLN A 92 -16.03 -6.34 9.58
CA GLN A 92 -17.29 -5.71 10.00
C GLN A 92 -17.42 -5.64 11.53
N ALA A 93 -16.94 -6.64 12.27
CA ALA A 93 -16.95 -6.63 13.73
C ALA A 93 -16.03 -5.57 14.37
N GLN A 94 -15.16 -4.91 13.59
CA GLN A 94 -14.36 -3.77 14.07
C GLN A 94 -15.09 -2.42 13.91
N HIS A 95 -16.25 -2.41 13.24
CA HIS A 95 -17.02 -1.20 12.98
C HIS A 95 -18.43 -1.31 13.55
N ASP A 96 -18.90 -0.23 14.17
CA ASP A 96 -20.29 -0.10 14.66
C ASP A 96 -21.29 0.23 13.52
N HIS A 97 -20.80 0.37 12.29
CA HIS A 97 -21.59 0.66 11.08
C HIS A 97 -21.23 -0.33 9.97
N PRO A 98 -22.15 -0.59 9.02
CA PRO A 98 -21.84 -1.41 7.85
C PRO A 98 -20.60 -0.88 7.13
N ILE A 99 -19.66 -1.77 6.81
CA ILE A 99 -18.58 -1.47 5.88
C ILE A 99 -19.08 -1.73 4.46
N SER A 100 -18.75 -0.84 3.53
CA SER A 100 -18.94 -1.15 2.11
C SER A 100 -18.05 -2.34 1.73
N SER A 101 -18.48 -3.17 0.79
CA SER A 101 -17.70 -4.29 0.26
C SER A 101 -16.34 -3.85 -0.29
N PHE A 102 -16.17 -2.56 -0.62
CA PHE A 102 -14.92 -1.96 -1.05
C PHE A 102 -14.00 -1.49 0.10
N GLY A 103 -14.43 -1.61 1.36
CA GLY A 103 -13.57 -1.42 2.55
C GLY A 103 -12.98 -0.01 2.69
N GLY A 104 -13.76 1.03 2.38
CA GLY A 104 -13.33 2.43 2.56
C GLY A 104 -14.12 3.13 3.66
N GLU A 105 -13.41 3.73 4.63
CA GLU A 105 -13.96 4.85 5.41
C GLU A 105 -14.17 6.06 4.47
N ASP A 106 -15.25 6.82 4.67
CA ASP A 106 -15.66 7.95 3.81
C ASP A 106 -14.50 8.91 3.51
N ARG A 107 -14.31 9.25 2.23
CA ARG A 107 -13.33 10.26 1.80
C ARG A 107 -13.77 11.63 2.32
N GLY A 108 -12.87 12.36 2.97
CA GLY A 108 -13.11 13.76 3.28
C GLY A 108 -13.22 14.58 1.99
N PRO A 109 -13.95 15.71 1.98
CA PRO A 109 -14.21 16.51 0.78
C PRO A 109 -12.99 17.28 0.23
N GLU A 110 -11.82 17.14 0.84
CA GLU A 110 -10.65 18.02 0.60
C GLU A 110 -9.39 17.19 0.27
N SER A 111 -9.53 16.12 -0.52
CA SER A 111 -8.41 15.25 -0.92
C SER A 111 -7.66 15.83 -2.13
N ASP A 112 -6.96 16.95 -1.93
CA ASP A 112 -5.88 17.30 -2.85
C ASP A 112 -4.85 16.16 -2.79
N ARG A 113 -4.53 15.61 -3.98
CA ARG A 113 -3.62 14.47 -4.18
C ARG A 113 -2.28 14.74 -3.50
N THR A 114 -2.12 14.34 -2.24
CA THR A 114 -0.87 14.54 -1.52
C THR A 114 -0.31 13.22 -1.03
N ASP A 115 0.98 13.07 -1.33
CA ASP A 115 1.76 11.86 -1.14
C ASP A 115 1.83 11.49 0.35
N ASP A 116 1.51 10.22 0.64
CA ASP A 116 1.60 9.63 1.98
C ASP A 116 2.95 9.96 2.63
N CYS A 117 2.90 10.55 3.84
CA CYS A 117 4.08 10.93 4.62
C CYS A 117 4.97 9.74 5.03
N ALA A 118 4.50 8.50 4.83
CA ALA A 118 5.33 7.31 4.85
C ALA A 118 5.84 7.02 3.44
N THR A 119 7.08 7.44 3.14
CA THR A 119 7.79 7.08 1.91
C THR A 119 7.53 5.61 1.56
N ASP A 120 6.97 5.34 0.38
CA ASP A 120 6.67 4.03 -0.24
C ASP A 120 7.85 3.04 -0.30
N ASN A 121 8.94 3.27 0.45
CA ASN A 121 10.13 2.45 0.40
C ASN A 121 9.81 0.99 0.72
N TRP A 122 8.90 0.69 1.66
CA TRP A 122 8.56 -0.71 1.94
C TRP A 122 7.89 -1.43 0.76
N VAL A 123 7.09 -0.71 -0.04
CA VAL A 123 6.47 -1.23 -1.27
C VAL A 123 7.56 -1.51 -2.30
N TYR A 124 8.49 -0.58 -2.46
CA TYR A 124 9.67 -0.74 -3.31
C TYR A 124 10.54 -1.95 -2.89
N GLU A 125 10.89 -2.05 -1.60
CA GLU A 125 11.69 -3.16 -1.04
C GLU A 125 11.01 -4.52 -1.26
N ALA A 126 9.69 -4.60 -1.04
CA ALA A 126 8.94 -5.84 -1.25
C ALA A 126 8.98 -6.33 -2.71
N MET A 127 9.20 -5.41 -3.65
CA MET A 127 9.24 -5.71 -5.08
C MET A 127 10.64 -6.03 -5.62
N LEU A 128 11.70 -5.66 -4.90
CA LEU A 128 13.07 -5.84 -5.37
C LEU A 128 13.38 -7.26 -5.85
N PRO A 129 12.98 -8.35 -5.15
CA PRO A 129 13.29 -9.71 -5.62
C PRO A 129 12.68 -10.01 -7.01
N THR A 130 11.45 -9.57 -7.25
CA THR A 130 10.77 -9.76 -8.54
C THR A 130 11.40 -8.92 -9.64
N MET A 131 11.78 -7.66 -9.34
CA MET A 131 12.45 -6.78 -10.30
C MET A 131 13.85 -7.28 -10.65
N PHE A 132 14.62 -7.78 -9.67
CA PHE A 132 15.92 -8.41 -9.91
C PHE A 132 15.80 -9.72 -10.69
N GLY A 133 14.78 -10.53 -10.43
CA GLY A 133 14.48 -11.73 -11.23
C GLY A 133 14.18 -11.38 -12.69
N ALA A 134 13.38 -10.35 -12.93
CA ALA A 134 13.08 -9.83 -14.27
C ALA A 134 14.35 -9.36 -15.00
N LEU A 135 15.20 -8.60 -14.31
CA LEU A 135 16.46 -8.09 -14.87
C LEU A 135 17.45 -9.22 -15.18
N HIS A 136 17.52 -10.24 -14.31
CA HIS A 136 18.35 -11.42 -14.56
C HIS A 136 17.89 -12.16 -15.82
N TYR A 137 16.59 -12.46 -15.92
CA TYR A 137 16.00 -13.11 -17.09
C TYR A 137 16.35 -12.32 -18.37
N PHE A 138 16.06 -11.01 -18.39
CA PHE A 138 16.35 -10.12 -19.50
C PHE A 138 17.82 -10.17 -19.97
N ARG A 139 18.76 -10.07 -19.01
CA ARG A 139 20.20 -10.11 -19.32
C ARG A 139 20.63 -11.46 -19.90
N THR A 140 20.03 -12.55 -19.43
CA THR A 140 20.38 -13.90 -19.89
C THR A 140 19.78 -14.27 -21.25
N THR A 141 18.60 -13.74 -21.59
CA THR A 141 17.90 -14.11 -22.83
C THR A 141 18.20 -13.17 -24.01
N LYS A 142 18.95 -12.09 -23.80
CA LYS A 142 19.11 -10.98 -24.78
C LYS A 142 17.75 -10.46 -25.27
N GLY A 143 16.76 -10.43 -24.37
CA GLY A 143 15.43 -9.93 -24.70
C GLY A 143 15.48 -8.47 -25.16
N THR A 144 14.46 -8.04 -25.91
CA THR A 144 14.34 -6.64 -26.34
C THR A 144 13.81 -5.78 -25.20
N ARG A 145 14.07 -4.47 -25.25
CA ARG A 145 13.58 -3.51 -24.26
C ARG A 145 12.06 -3.64 -24.07
N GLU A 146 11.35 -3.87 -25.17
CA GLU A 146 9.91 -4.04 -25.24
C GLU A 146 9.46 -5.32 -24.51
N GLU A 147 10.18 -6.44 -24.63
CA GLU A 147 9.89 -7.66 -23.86
C GLU A 147 10.08 -7.48 -22.35
N PHE A 148 11.07 -6.68 -21.93
CA PHE A 148 11.23 -6.33 -20.52
C PHE A 148 10.08 -5.46 -20.02
N LEU A 149 9.65 -4.49 -20.83
CA LEU A 149 8.51 -3.63 -20.51
C LEU A 149 7.20 -4.40 -20.47
N ASP A 150 6.97 -5.32 -21.40
CA ASP A 150 5.80 -6.20 -21.42
C ASP A 150 5.82 -7.16 -20.24
N TYR A 151 6.98 -7.69 -19.86
CA TYR A 151 7.11 -8.48 -18.63
C TYR A 151 6.76 -7.64 -17.40
N LEU A 152 7.26 -6.40 -17.31
CA LEU A 152 6.94 -5.51 -16.20
C LEU A 152 5.46 -5.12 -16.19
N ALA A 153 4.87 -4.78 -17.34
CA ALA A 153 3.48 -4.37 -17.47
C ALA A 153 2.50 -5.53 -17.26
N SER A 154 2.87 -6.75 -17.66
CA SER A 154 2.07 -7.96 -17.43
C SER A 154 2.16 -8.46 -15.99
N ARG A 155 3.28 -8.22 -15.30
CA ARG A 155 3.47 -8.60 -13.90
C ARG A 155 3.08 -7.52 -12.90
N PHE A 156 3.13 -6.27 -13.31
CA PHE A 156 2.93 -5.10 -12.46
C PHE A 156 1.98 -4.12 -13.15
N SER A 157 0.84 -3.83 -12.52
CA SER A 157 -0.16 -2.89 -13.05
C SER A 157 0.39 -1.45 -13.20
N ALA A 158 -0.38 -0.53 -13.78
CA ALA A 158 0.01 0.87 -13.95
C ALA A 158 0.47 1.56 -12.63
N ASN A 159 -0.04 1.08 -11.49
CA ASN A 159 0.29 1.57 -10.14
C ASN A 159 1.76 1.31 -9.73
N PHE A 160 2.49 0.52 -10.50
CA PHE A 160 3.85 0.10 -10.21
C PHE A 160 4.91 0.80 -11.04
N LEU A 161 4.47 1.54 -12.06
CA LEU A 161 5.34 2.23 -12.99
C LEU A 161 6.33 3.17 -12.28
N PRO A 162 5.97 3.92 -11.21
CA PRO A 162 6.94 4.73 -10.46
C PRO A 162 8.08 3.91 -9.84
N HIS A 163 7.78 2.72 -9.29
CA HIS A 163 8.77 1.84 -8.66
C HIS A 163 9.66 1.18 -9.71
N ALA A 164 9.07 0.67 -10.80
CA ALA A 164 9.82 0.10 -11.91
C ALA A 164 10.78 1.12 -12.55
N ARG A 165 10.33 2.37 -12.72
CA ARG A 165 11.14 3.50 -13.19
C ARG A 165 12.32 3.78 -12.25
N ARG A 166 12.07 3.82 -10.93
CA ARG A 166 13.12 3.99 -9.91
C ARG A 166 14.16 2.86 -10.01
N PHE A 167 13.72 1.61 -10.04
CA PHE A 167 14.60 0.44 -10.13
C PHE A 167 15.46 0.46 -11.39
N ALA A 168 14.86 0.73 -12.55
CA ALA A 168 15.59 0.80 -13.81
C ALA A 168 16.66 1.90 -13.82
N LYS A 169 16.35 3.06 -13.23
CA LYS A 169 17.32 4.15 -13.03
C LYS A 169 18.47 3.72 -12.11
N GLU A 170 18.17 3.08 -10.98
CA GLU A 170 19.17 2.60 -10.02
C GLU A 170 20.09 1.51 -10.61
N GLN A 171 19.54 0.62 -11.44
CA GLN A 171 20.27 -0.49 -12.07
C GLN A 171 20.90 -0.13 -13.42
N GLN A 172 20.86 1.15 -13.81
CA GLN A 172 21.37 1.67 -15.09
C GLN A 172 20.87 0.87 -16.30
N VAL A 173 19.62 0.41 -16.25
CA VAL A 173 18.98 -0.24 -17.40
C VAL A 173 18.78 0.83 -18.49
N PRO A 174 19.15 0.57 -19.77
CA PRO A 174 19.03 1.56 -20.84
C PRO A 174 17.66 2.24 -20.87
N ALA A 175 17.65 3.56 -21.08
CA ALA A 175 16.58 4.49 -20.75
C ALA A 175 15.15 3.96 -21.00
N LEU A 176 14.41 3.89 -19.89
CA LEU A 176 13.08 3.28 -19.79
C LEU A 176 11.93 4.28 -20.01
N LEU A 177 12.18 5.50 -20.47
CA LEU A 177 11.14 6.53 -20.56
C LEU A 177 11.35 7.46 -21.75
N ASP A 178 10.42 7.38 -22.70
CA ASP A 178 9.79 8.56 -23.32
C ASP A 178 8.54 8.24 -24.18
N SER A 179 8.02 7.00 -24.18
CA SER A 179 6.85 6.65 -25.03
C SER A 179 5.69 5.98 -24.29
N TYR A 180 5.30 6.51 -23.14
CA TYR A 180 3.92 6.35 -22.64
C TYR A 180 3.45 7.70 -22.11
N ALA A 181 3.20 8.60 -23.06
CA ALA A 181 2.35 9.75 -22.81
C ALA A 181 0.97 9.21 -22.44
N PHE A 182 0.54 9.50 -21.21
CA PHE A 182 -0.83 9.30 -20.79
C PHE A 182 -1.68 10.26 -21.62
N THR A 183 -2.24 9.80 -22.75
CA THR A 183 -3.30 10.54 -23.42
C THR A 183 -4.53 10.43 -22.52
N CYS A 184 -4.76 11.46 -21.71
CA CYS A 184 -6.09 11.78 -21.23
C CYS A 184 -6.94 12.13 -22.46
N ASP A 185 -7.42 11.12 -23.18
CA ASP A 185 -8.50 11.34 -24.13
C ASP A 185 -9.81 11.32 -23.34
N GLY A 186 -10.22 12.54 -22.95
CA GLY A 186 -11.59 12.81 -22.60
C GLY A 186 -12.43 12.70 -23.87
N SER A 187 -13.13 11.59 -24.04
CA SER A 187 -14.29 11.52 -24.92
C SER A 187 -15.31 10.56 -24.33
N GLY A 188 -16.47 11.12 -23.96
CA GLY A 188 -17.55 10.41 -23.30
C GLY A 188 -18.71 11.35 -23.02
N HIS A 189 -19.33 11.82 -24.11
CA HIS A 189 -20.66 12.41 -24.29
C HIS A 189 -21.18 13.49 -23.33
#